data_AF-A0A382Q2P0-F1
#
_entry.id   AF-A0A382Q2P0-F1
#
_cell.length_a   1.000
_cell.length_b   1.000
_cell.length_c   1.000
_cell.angle_alpha   90.00
_cell.angle_beta   90.00
_cell.angle_gamma   90.00
#
_symmetry.space_group_name_H-M   'P 1'
#
loop_
_entity.id
_entity.type
_entity.pdbx_description
1 polymer ?
#
loop_
_entity_poly.entity_id
_entity_poly.type
_entity_poly.pdbx_seq_one_letter_code
_entity_poly.pdbx_strand_id
1 'polypeptide(L)'
;MKFSLDTKIIKEKNNNIKNAVILLHGYGGDGNDISAVTLNWKRFLPETIFLCPDGIEKCPINPNGFQWFGLDKDDPAYILEESIKAEKKLNFFINEIKSEYNLNNSKICISGFSQGCMMSVNLGLTAEENFNCIVGFSGK
;
A
#
# COMPACT_ATOMS: atom_id res chain seq x y z
N MET A 1 4.59 13.32 -12.16
CA MET A 1 5.58 12.22 -12.11
C MET A 1 4.83 10.91 -12.01
N LYS A 2 5.45 9.80 -12.43
CA LYS A 2 4.81 8.48 -12.44
C LYS A 2 5.59 7.58 -11.47
N PHE A 3 4.95 7.16 -10.38
CA PHE A 3 5.47 6.13 -9.49
C PHE A 3 5.56 4.79 -10.22
N SER A 4 6.33 3.85 -9.68
CA SER A 4 6.48 2.51 -10.24
C SER A 4 5.24 1.62 -10.15
N LEU A 5 4.26 2.03 -9.35
CA LEU A 5 2.91 1.46 -9.27
C LEU A 5 1.91 2.53 -9.71
N ASP A 6 0.90 2.13 -10.51
CA ASP A 6 -0.22 3.02 -10.76
C ASP A 6 -0.93 3.30 -9.44
N THR A 7 -1.23 4.57 -9.18
CA THR A 7 -1.58 5.01 -7.83
C THR A 7 -2.65 6.07 -7.86
N LYS A 8 -3.75 5.81 -7.16
CA LYS A 8 -4.73 6.83 -6.81
C LYS A 8 -4.14 7.72 -5.71
N ILE A 9 -3.85 8.97 -6.06
CA ILE A 9 -3.27 9.95 -5.14
C ILE A 9 -4.36 10.92 -4.68
N ILE A 10 -4.49 11.09 -3.37
CA ILE A 10 -5.40 12.06 -2.77
C ILE A 10 -4.59 13.02 -1.91
N LYS A 11 -4.57 14.29 -2.34
CA LYS A 11 -3.84 15.39 -1.69
C LYS A 11 -4.80 16.29 -0.92
N GLU A 12 -4.32 16.84 0.19
CA GLU A 12 -4.97 17.97 0.83
C GLU A 12 -4.89 19.24 -0.03
N LYS A 13 -5.78 20.22 0.25
CA LYS A 13 -5.76 21.51 -0.47
C LYS A 13 -4.48 22.31 -0.20
N ASN A 14 -3.85 22.10 0.95
CA ASN A 14 -2.56 22.72 1.28
C ASN A 14 -1.41 21.86 0.74
N ASN A 15 -0.48 22.50 0.04
CA ASN A 15 0.70 21.87 -0.55
C ASN A 15 1.78 21.44 0.46
N ASN A 16 1.55 21.66 1.77
CA ASN A 16 2.51 21.28 2.81
C ASN A 16 2.28 19.83 3.25
N ILE A 17 2.93 18.88 2.59
CA ILE A 17 2.86 17.46 2.91
C ILE A 17 3.95 17.14 3.94
N LYS A 18 3.56 16.61 5.10
CA LYS A 18 4.47 16.19 6.19
C LYS A 18 4.35 14.72 6.55
N ASN A 19 3.26 14.07 6.15
CA ASN A 19 3.01 12.65 6.43
C ASN A 19 2.42 11.98 5.19
N ALA A 20 2.54 10.65 5.12
CA ALA A 20 1.87 9.84 4.11
C ALA A 20 1.13 8.66 4.73
N VAL A 21 -0.01 8.32 4.14
CA VAL A 21 -0.72 7.06 4.39
C VAL A 21 -0.75 6.27 3.10
N ILE A 22 -0.18 5.07 3.12
CA ILE A 22 -0.21 4.13 2.00
C ILE A 22 -1.32 3.12 2.28
N LEU A 23 -2.28 2.99 1.36
CA LEU A 23 -3.45 2.13 1.47
C LEU A 23 -3.35 0.96 0.49
N LEU A 24 -3.15 -0.25 1.01
CA LEU A 24 -3.01 -1.48 0.22
C LEU A 24 -4.34 -2.24 0.15
N HIS A 25 -4.89 -2.36 -1.06
CA HIS A 25 -6.17 -3.03 -1.31
C HIS A 25 -6.09 -4.56 -1.12
N GLY A 26 -7.25 -5.22 -1.04
CA GLY A 26 -7.35 -6.69 -0.96
C GLY A 26 -7.28 -7.37 -2.32
N TYR A 27 -7.18 -8.70 -2.33
CA TYR A 27 -7.11 -9.50 -3.55
C TYR A 27 -8.30 -9.22 -4.50
N GLY A 28 -8.00 -8.89 -5.76
CA GLY A 28 -9.00 -8.57 -6.77
C GLY A 28 -9.58 -7.15 -6.70
N GLY A 29 -9.16 -6.32 -5.75
CA GLY A 29 -9.50 -4.89 -5.71
C GLY A 29 -8.50 -4.02 -6.47
N ASP A 30 -8.61 -2.71 -6.30
CA ASP A 30 -7.65 -1.73 -6.84
C ASP A 30 -7.44 -0.52 -5.91
N GLY A 31 -6.60 0.42 -6.33
CA GLY A 31 -6.33 1.65 -5.61
C GLY A 31 -7.54 2.59 -5.53
N ASN A 32 -8.47 2.56 -6.49
CA ASN A 32 -9.70 3.36 -6.42
C ASN A 32 -10.65 2.81 -5.35
N ASP A 33 -10.80 1.50 -5.25
CA ASP A 33 -11.68 0.83 -4.28
C ASP A 33 -11.29 1.21 -2.84
N ILE A 34 -10.02 1.00 -2.47
CA ILE A 34 -9.57 1.29 -1.10
C ILE A 34 -9.52 2.80 -0.82
N SER A 35 -9.39 3.64 -1.87
CA SER A 35 -9.36 5.10 -1.69
C SER A 35 -10.64 5.66 -1.06
N ALA A 36 -11.76 4.93 -1.11
CA ALA A 36 -13.00 5.30 -0.44
C ALA A 36 -12.82 5.55 1.08
N VAL A 37 -11.88 4.84 1.73
CA VAL A 37 -11.55 5.03 3.16
C VAL A 37 -11.11 6.46 3.45
N THR A 38 -10.40 7.09 2.51
CA THR A 38 -9.86 8.45 2.69
C THR A 38 -10.94 9.51 2.86
N LEU A 39 -12.16 9.29 2.35
CA LEU A 39 -13.28 10.24 2.46
C LEU A 39 -13.59 10.59 3.91
N ASN A 40 -13.40 9.62 4.82
CA ASN A 40 -13.65 9.82 6.24
C ASN A 40 -12.41 10.24 7.03
N TRP A 41 -11.22 9.81 6.59
CA TRP A 41 -9.96 10.01 7.34
C TRP A 41 -9.31 11.36 7.07
N LYS A 42 -9.36 11.83 5.81
CA LYS A 42 -8.61 12.99 5.33
C LYS A 42 -8.83 14.25 6.19
N ARG A 43 -10.08 14.52 6.59
CA ARG A 43 -10.43 15.68 7.46
C ARG A 43 -9.76 15.68 8.84
N PHE A 44 -9.30 14.53 9.32
CA PHE A 44 -8.65 14.38 10.63
C PHE A 44 -7.13 14.26 10.54
N LEU A 45 -6.59 14.15 9.32
CA LEU A 45 -5.16 13.96 9.05
C LEU A 45 -4.65 15.12 8.16
N PRO A 46 -4.53 16.34 8.72
CA PRO A 46 -3.98 17.47 7.98
C PRO A 46 -2.53 17.19 7.54
N GLU A 47 -2.08 17.88 6.50
CA GLU A 47 -0.71 17.76 5.98
C GLU A 47 -0.33 16.30 5.60
N THR A 48 -1.33 15.47 5.29
CA THR A 48 -1.15 14.05 4.97
C THR A 48 -1.57 13.78 3.53
N ILE A 49 -0.70 13.11 2.78
CA ILE A 49 -1.02 12.58 1.46
C ILE A 49 -1.48 11.12 1.58
N PHE A 50 -2.52 10.74 0.84
CA PHE A 50 -2.95 9.35 0.75
C PHE A 50 -2.54 8.79 -0.61
N LEU A 51 -1.90 7.62 -0.60
CA LEU A 51 -1.44 6.90 -1.79
C LEU A 51 -2.07 5.51 -1.79
N CYS A 52 -2.91 5.23 -2.78
CA CYS A 52 -3.59 3.95 -2.93
C CYS A 52 -3.09 3.29 -4.23
N PRO A 53 -1.97 2.54 -4.17
CA PRO A 53 -1.43 1.86 -5.34
C PRO A 53 -2.29 0.65 -5.76
N ASP A 54 -2.33 0.39 -7.05
CA ASP A 54 -2.77 -0.89 -7.60
C ASP A 54 -1.73 -1.99 -7.30
N GLY A 55 -2.22 -3.23 -7.22
CA GLY A 55 -1.39 -4.43 -7.09
C GLY A 55 -0.44 -4.62 -8.28
N ILE A 56 0.59 -5.44 -8.08
CA ILE A 56 1.68 -5.61 -9.05
C ILE A 56 1.27 -6.42 -10.28
N GLU A 57 0.14 -7.13 -10.21
CA GLU A 57 -0.36 -8.05 -11.21
C GLU A 57 -1.88 -7.93 -11.37
N LYS A 58 -2.39 -8.30 -12.54
CA LYS A 58 -3.84 -8.44 -12.77
C LYS A 58 -4.38 -9.65 -12.02
N CYS A 59 -5.55 -9.49 -11.41
CA CYS A 59 -6.18 -10.57 -10.67
C CYS A 59 -6.93 -11.55 -11.63
N PRO A 60 -6.65 -12.86 -11.58
CA PRO A 60 -7.32 -13.84 -12.45
C PRO A 60 -8.84 -13.92 -12.26
N ILE A 61 -9.34 -13.68 -11.04
CA ILE A 61 -10.78 -13.78 -10.73
C ILE A 61 -11.55 -12.47 -10.95
N ASN A 62 -10.84 -11.34 -11.07
CA ASN A 62 -11.42 -10.04 -11.39
C ASN A 62 -10.50 -9.32 -12.40
N PRO A 63 -10.78 -9.41 -13.71
CA PRO A 63 -9.93 -8.82 -14.76
C PRO A 63 -9.72 -7.30 -14.64
N ASN A 64 -10.65 -6.61 -13.98
CA ASN A 64 -10.53 -5.17 -13.75
C ASN A 64 -9.64 -4.86 -12.54
N GLY A 65 -9.54 -5.77 -11.57
CA GLY A 65 -8.74 -5.59 -10.36
C GLY A 65 -7.33 -6.15 -10.44
N PHE A 66 -6.65 -6.08 -9.30
CA PHE A 66 -5.24 -6.41 -9.15
C PHE A 66 -5.00 -7.31 -7.93
N GLN A 67 -3.81 -7.87 -7.86
CA GLN A 67 -3.33 -8.67 -6.74
C GLN A 67 -1.90 -8.27 -6.38
N TRP A 68 -1.53 -8.45 -5.11
CA TRP A 68 -0.15 -8.30 -4.66
C TRP A 68 0.68 -9.54 -4.97
N PHE A 69 0.09 -10.71 -4.85
CA PHE A 69 0.69 -12.00 -5.19
C PHE A 69 -0.40 -12.99 -5.57
N GLY A 70 -0.03 -14.02 -6.33
CA GLY A 70 -0.93 -15.09 -6.74
C GLY A 70 -1.43 -15.94 -5.57
N LEU A 71 -2.71 -16.30 -5.62
CA LEU A 71 -3.34 -17.29 -4.74
C LEU A 71 -3.88 -18.48 -5.56
N ASP A 72 -3.40 -18.65 -6.79
CA ASP A 72 -3.76 -19.72 -7.71
C ASP A 72 -3.27 -21.10 -7.25
N LYS A 73 -2.26 -21.13 -6.39
CA LYS A 73 -1.73 -22.34 -5.77
C LYS A 73 -1.80 -22.21 -4.26
N ASP A 74 -2.48 -23.17 -3.62
CA ASP A 74 -2.47 -23.33 -2.17
C ASP A 74 -1.19 -24.06 -1.72
N ASP A 75 -0.05 -23.44 -2.01
CA ASP A 75 1.28 -23.90 -1.62
C ASP A 75 1.99 -22.79 -0.83
N PRO A 76 2.28 -22.99 0.47
CA PRO A 76 2.93 -21.99 1.30
C PRO A 76 4.28 -21.50 0.77
N ALA A 77 5.07 -22.37 0.12
CA ALA A 77 6.37 -21.99 -0.42
C ALA A 77 6.23 -21.04 -1.61
N TYR A 78 5.29 -21.34 -2.52
CA TYR A 78 4.93 -20.48 -3.64
C TYR A 78 4.40 -19.13 -3.15
N ILE A 79 3.45 -19.12 -2.22
CA ILE A 79 2.86 -17.89 -1.66
C ILE A 79 3.94 -17.01 -1.03
N LEU A 80 4.87 -17.60 -0.29
CA LEU A 80 5.98 -16.88 0.32
C LEU A 80 6.88 -16.25 -0.76
N GLU A 81 7.28 -17.00 -1.78
CA GLU A 81 8.12 -16.48 -2.87
C GLU A 81 7.47 -15.29 -3.59
N GLU A 82 6.18 -15.39 -3.91
CA GLU A 82 5.43 -14.33 -4.59
C GLU A 82 5.22 -13.11 -3.67
N SER A 83 4.94 -13.32 -2.38
CA SER A 83 4.81 -12.22 -1.43
C SER A 83 6.12 -11.43 -1.27
N ILE A 84 7.28 -12.08 -1.35
CA ILE A 84 8.60 -11.42 -1.31
C ILE A 84 8.81 -10.57 -2.56
N LYS A 85 8.32 -11.00 -3.74
CA LYS A 85 8.37 -10.20 -4.98
C LYS A 85 7.52 -8.93 -4.81
N ALA A 86 6.33 -9.06 -4.25
CA ALA A 86 5.44 -7.95 -3.93
C ALA A 86 6.06 -6.97 -2.93
N GLU A 87 6.66 -7.50 -1.86
CA GLU A 87 7.36 -6.72 -0.83
C GLU A 87 8.49 -5.88 -1.46
N LYS A 88 9.34 -6.47 -2.29
CA LYS A 88 10.42 -5.75 -2.97
C LYS A 88 9.89 -4.60 -3.83
N LYS A 89 8.78 -4.83 -4.54
CA LYS A 89 8.16 -3.79 -5.38
C LYS A 89 7.55 -2.67 -4.52
N LEU A 90 6.91 -3.02 -3.41
CA LEU A 90 6.36 -2.05 -2.45
C LEU A 90 7.46 -1.25 -1.76
N ASN A 91 8.57 -1.87 -1.36
CA ASN A 91 9.72 -1.17 -0.80
C ASN A 91 10.33 -0.16 -1.79
N PHE A 92 10.43 -0.54 -3.07
CA PHE A 92 10.84 0.41 -4.11
C PHE A 92 9.86 1.59 -4.23
N PHE A 93 8.56 1.31 -4.27
CA PHE A 93 7.51 2.33 -4.30
C PHE A 93 7.54 3.27 -3.07
N ILE A 94 7.75 2.72 -1.87
CA ILE A 94 7.89 3.50 -0.64
C ILE A 94 9.11 4.42 -0.71
N ASN A 95 10.23 3.96 -1.27
CA ASN A 95 11.40 4.81 -1.47
C ASN A 95 11.15 5.95 -2.48
N GLU A 96 10.38 5.70 -3.53
CA GLU A 96 9.93 6.76 -4.44
C GLU A 96 9.09 7.81 -3.70
N ILE A 97 8.16 7.39 -2.84
CA ILE A 97 7.35 8.29 -2.00
C ILE A 97 8.22 9.11 -1.05
N LYS A 98 9.18 8.47 -0.38
CA LYS A 98 10.13 9.13 0.53
C LYS A 98 10.91 10.22 -0.19
N SER A 99 11.42 9.91 -1.38
CA SER A 99 12.17 10.86 -2.22
C SER A 99 11.29 12.02 -2.69
N GLU A 100 10.12 11.73 -3.24
CA GLU A 100 9.21 12.74 -3.80
C GLU A 100 8.69 13.73 -2.75
N TYR A 101 8.31 13.24 -1.58
CA TYR A 101 7.70 14.06 -0.53
C TYR A 101 8.67 14.42 0.59
N ASN A 102 9.96 14.08 0.45
CA ASN A 102 11.00 14.28 1.46
C ASN A 102 10.58 13.73 2.85
N LEU A 103 10.11 12.49 2.86
CA LEU A 103 9.63 11.79 4.06
C LEU A 103 10.60 10.68 4.48
N ASN A 104 10.52 10.29 5.76
CA ASN A 104 11.15 9.09 6.29
C ASN A 104 10.08 8.12 6.83
N ASN A 105 10.46 6.90 7.22
CA ASN A 105 9.50 5.87 7.66
C ASN A 105 8.66 6.36 8.86
N SER A 106 9.25 7.15 9.76
CA SER A 106 8.56 7.73 10.93
C SER A 106 7.41 8.70 10.59
N LYS A 107 7.29 9.10 9.32
CA LYS A 107 6.20 9.95 8.76
C LYS A 107 5.24 9.18 7.85
N ILE A 108 5.42 7.87 7.73
CA ILE A 108 4.61 7.03 6.84
C ILE A 108 3.84 6.02 7.68
N CYS A 109 2.52 5.98 7.47
CA CYS A 109 1.66 4.90 7.93
C CYS A 109 1.34 3.97 6.75
N ILE A 110 1.40 2.66 6.97
CA ILE A 110 0.96 1.66 5.99
C ILE A 110 -0.28 0.97 6.55
N SER A 111 -1.35 0.99 5.78
CA SER A 111 -2.61 0.36 6.15
C SER A 111 -3.11 -0.50 5.01
N GLY A 112 -3.75 -1.62 5.33
CA GLY A 112 -4.24 -2.51 4.28
C GLY A 112 -5.38 -3.41 4.72
N PHE A 113 -6.11 -3.93 3.73
CA PHE A 113 -7.24 -4.83 3.91
C PHE A 113 -6.99 -6.19 3.27
N SER A 114 -7.34 -7.29 3.95
CA SER A 114 -7.20 -8.66 3.42
C SER A 114 -5.78 -8.95 2.94
N GLN A 115 -5.56 -9.24 1.64
CA GLN A 115 -4.20 -9.41 1.09
C GLN A 115 -3.30 -8.18 1.32
N GLY A 116 -3.85 -6.97 1.23
CA GLY A 116 -3.13 -5.74 1.56
C GLY A 116 -2.78 -5.63 3.05
N CYS A 117 -3.58 -6.22 3.95
CA CYS A 117 -3.23 -6.33 5.37
C CYS A 117 -2.00 -7.22 5.56
N MET A 118 -1.95 -8.36 4.88
CA MET A 118 -0.78 -9.26 4.92
C MET A 118 0.48 -8.51 4.47
N MET A 119 0.40 -7.78 3.37
CA MET A 119 1.53 -6.96 2.88
C MET A 119 1.91 -5.84 3.85
N SER A 120 0.93 -5.15 4.43
CA SER A 120 1.19 -4.06 5.38
C SER A 120 1.92 -4.56 6.63
N VAL A 121 1.49 -5.69 7.17
CA VAL A 121 2.14 -6.34 8.33
C VAL A 121 3.54 -6.83 7.96
N ASN A 122 3.70 -7.49 6.81
CA ASN A 122 5.00 -7.96 6.35
C ASN A 122 6.01 -6.81 6.24
N LEU A 123 5.67 -5.75 5.50
CA LEU A 123 6.51 -4.54 5.37
C LEU A 123 6.84 -3.92 6.72
N GLY A 124 5.87 -3.88 7.64
CA GLY A 124 6.08 -3.37 8.98
C GLY A 124 7.09 -4.16 9.81
N LEU A 125 7.12 -5.48 9.65
CA LEU A 125 7.98 -6.38 10.41
C LEU A 125 9.37 -6.58 9.79
N THR A 126 9.50 -6.43 8.47
CA THR A 126 10.76 -6.65 7.74
C THR A 126 11.55 -5.37 7.47
N ALA A 127 10.97 -4.18 7.71
CA ALA A 127 11.66 -2.92 7.49
C ALA A 127 12.84 -2.69 8.45
N GLU A 128 13.94 -2.15 7.93
CA GLU A 128 15.10 -1.74 8.73
C GLU A 128 14.78 -0.59 9.69
N GLU A 129 13.90 0.32 9.27
CA GLU A 129 13.42 1.45 10.07
C GLU A 129 11.91 1.34 10.31
N ASN A 130 11.49 1.56 11.55
CA ASN A 130 10.08 1.52 11.93
C ASN A 130 9.26 2.57 11.15
N PHE A 131 8.15 2.11 10.57
CA PHE A 131 7.09 3.01 10.11
C PHE A 131 6.42 3.71 11.30
N ASN A 132 5.73 4.82 11.03
CA ASN A 132 4.97 5.53 12.06
C ASN A 132 3.91 4.63 12.69
N CYS A 133 3.22 3.85 11.85
CA CYS A 133 2.15 2.97 12.25
C CYS A 133 1.87 1.94 11.14
N ILE A 134 1.42 0.76 11.55
CA ILE A 134 0.85 -0.26 10.66
C ILE A 134 -0.58 -0.52 11.12
N VAL A 135 -1.54 -0.45 10.19
CA VAL A 135 -2.96 -0.75 10.48
C VAL A 135 -3.45 -1.85 9.55
N GLY A 136 -3.65 -3.03 10.13
CA GLY A 136 -4.14 -4.20 9.40
C GLY A 136 -5.63 -4.43 9.61
N PHE A 137 -6.40 -4.54 8.52
CA PHE A 137 -7.80 -4.94 8.56
C PHE A 137 -7.99 -6.32 7.92
N SER A 138 -8.49 -7.28 8.70
CA SER A 138 -8.92 -8.59 8.19
C SER A 138 -7.86 -9.39 7.41
N GLY A 139 -6.61 -9.37 7.87
CA GLY A 139 -5.52 -10.20 7.33
C GLY A 139 -5.50 -11.62 7.90
N LYS A 140 -4.59 -12.44 7.37
CA LYS A 140 -4.30 -13.81 7.83
C LYS A 140 -2.79 -14.02 7.91
#